data_AF-A0A7W6ABV3-F1
#
_entry.id   AF-A0A7W6ABV3-F1
#
_cell.length_a   1.000
_cell.length_b   1.000
_cell.length_c   1.000
_cell.angle_alpha   90.00
_cell.angle_beta   90.00
_cell.angle_gamma   90.00
#
_symmetry.space_group_name_H-M   'P 1'
#
loop_
_entity.id
_entity.type
_entity.pdbx_description
1 polymer ?
#
loop_
_entity_poly.entity_id
_entity_poly.type
_entity_poly.pdbx_seq_one_letter_code
_entity_poly.pdbx_strand_id
1 'polypeptide(L)'
;MTRTKTRMGAAGIMAMLLGCSAGTAHAQQVAAPAGYAPLTAPCTSQADGRCAAVSGDTPMPVATRAERLVLAGNNVAAAPVTALGGLYILNQSCGGYGSLTLRYLAADGVTMLPLLTRTASDTGGGTNIYLGAGAVVDISLSGTTGCNAQLARVPA
;
A
#
# COMPACT_ATOMS: atom_id res chain seq x y z
N MET A 1 -42.30 -38.91 -58.12
CA MET A 1 -41.11 -39.29 -58.90
C MET A 1 -39.89 -39.31 -57.99
N THR A 2 -39.47 -40.53 -57.70
CA THR A 2 -38.26 -40.97 -57.01
C THR A 2 -36.99 -40.45 -57.69
N ARG A 3 -35.98 -40.00 -56.92
CA ARG A 3 -34.57 -40.35 -57.17
C ARG A 3 -33.65 -39.97 -56.00
N THR A 4 -33.32 -41.01 -55.25
CA THR A 4 -32.17 -41.19 -54.37
C THR A 4 -30.86 -40.86 -55.10
N LYS A 5 -29.94 -40.15 -54.44
CA LYS A 5 -28.51 -40.15 -54.81
C LYS A 5 -27.65 -40.16 -53.55
N THR A 6 -27.20 -41.35 -53.22
CA THR A 6 -26.15 -41.69 -52.27
C THR A 6 -24.81 -41.13 -52.77
N ARG A 7 -24.04 -40.46 -51.89
CA ARG A 7 -22.57 -40.51 -51.93
C ARG A 7 -22.02 -40.56 -50.50
N MET A 8 -21.40 -41.69 -50.22
CA MET A 8 -20.51 -41.95 -49.10
C MET A 8 -19.17 -41.21 -49.32
N GLY A 9 -18.61 -40.68 -48.25
CA GLY A 9 -17.19 -40.39 -48.05
C GLY A 9 -16.94 -40.48 -46.53
N ALA A 10 -16.40 -41.60 -46.04
CA ALA A 10 -14.98 -41.80 -45.75
C ALA A 10 -14.48 -40.78 -44.70
N ALA A 11 -14.43 -41.13 -43.41
CA ALA A 11 -13.39 -41.91 -42.71
C ALA A 11 -12.45 -41.00 -41.89
N GLY A 12 -12.12 -41.42 -40.65
CA GLY A 12 -11.14 -40.81 -39.74
C GLY A 12 -11.79 -40.32 -38.43
N ILE A 13 -11.94 -41.14 -37.38
CA ILE A 13 -10.91 -41.62 -36.44
C ILE A 13 -10.02 -40.46 -35.96
N MET A 14 -10.23 -39.95 -34.74
CA MET A 14 -9.41 -40.28 -33.56
C MET A 14 -9.81 -39.42 -32.37
N ALA A 15 -10.25 -40.07 -31.30
CA ALA A 15 -10.42 -39.47 -29.99
C ALA A 15 -9.05 -39.06 -29.42
N MET A 16 -8.92 -37.79 -29.00
CA MET A 16 -7.81 -37.35 -28.15
C MET A 16 -8.37 -36.97 -26.79
N LEU A 17 -8.50 -37.98 -25.93
CA LEU A 17 -8.58 -37.82 -24.49
C LEU A 17 -7.22 -37.29 -24.00
N LEU A 18 -7.08 -35.97 -23.83
CA LEU A 18 -6.03 -35.43 -22.96
C LEU A 18 -6.62 -35.24 -21.56
N GLY A 19 -6.55 -36.31 -20.78
CA GLY A 19 -6.72 -36.25 -19.34
C GLY A 19 -5.59 -35.43 -18.74
N CYS A 20 -5.91 -34.24 -18.21
CA CYS A 20 -5.08 -33.57 -17.23
C CYS A 20 -5.07 -34.44 -15.96
N SER A 21 -4.02 -35.27 -15.81
CA SER A 21 -3.68 -35.87 -14.52
C SER A 21 -3.34 -34.74 -13.55
N ALA A 22 -4.29 -34.40 -12.69
CA ALA A 22 -4.06 -33.58 -11.52
C ALA A 22 -3.10 -34.34 -10.60
N GLY A 23 -1.80 -34.08 -10.74
CA GLY A 23 -0.82 -34.49 -9.75
C GLY A 23 -1.12 -33.76 -8.45
N THR A 24 -1.43 -34.51 -7.40
CA THR A 24 -1.49 -33.97 -6.04
C THR A 24 -0.11 -33.46 -5.66
N ALA A 25 0.04 -32.14 -5.53
CA ALA A 25 1.25 -31.54 -4.98
C ALA A 25 1.40 -32.02 -3.52
N HIS A 26 2.31 -32.96 -3.29
CA HIS A 26 2.70 -33.33 -1.93
C HIS A 26 3.61 -32.24 -1.37
N ALA A 27 3.13 -31.52 -0.35
CA ALA A 27 3.98 -30.62 0.42
C ALA A 27 5.15 -31.42 1.03
N GLN A 28 6.38 -30.98 0.80
CA GLN A 28 7.56 -31.60 1.40
C GLN A 28 7.47 -31.44 2.92
N GLN A 29 7.52 -32.57 3.65
CA GLN A 29 7.49 -32.55 5.11
C GLN A 29 8.88 -32.15 5.63
N VAL A 30 8.97 -31.02 6.30
CA VAL A 30 10.17 -30.60 7.03
C VAL A 30 10.11 -31.21 8.42
N ALA A 31 10.98 -32.17 8.70
CA ALA A 31 11.19 -32.75 10.02
C ALA A 31 12.60 -32.41 10.51
N ALA A 32 12.75 -32.03 11.78
CA ALA A 32 14.08 -31.92 12.36
C ALA A 32 14.69 -33.32 12.49
N PRO A 33 15.93 -33.54 12.01
CA PRO A 33 16.66 -34.76 12.29
C PRO A 33 16.80 -34.96 13.80
N ALA A 34 16.59 -36.19 14.28
CA ALA A 34 16.67 -36.50 15.70
C ALA A 34 18.00 -36.03 16.30
N GLY A 35 17.96 -35.28 17.41
CA GLY A 35 19.14 -34.77 18.11
C GLY A 35 19.56 -33.34 17.74
N TYR A 36 18.96 -32.74 16.71
CA TYR A 36 19.09 -31.29 16.46
C TYR A 36 17.93 -30.55 17.13
N ALA A 37 18.17 -29.30 17.55
CA ALA A 37 17.29 -28.48 18.41
C ALA A 37 15.79 -28.62 18.05
N PRO A 38 14.89 -28.64 19.05
CA PRO A 38 13.45 -28.73 18.79
C PRO A 38 13.03 -27.63 17.81
N LEU A 39 12.22 -27.99 16.80
CA LEU A 39 11.56 -27.03 15.92
C LEU A 39 10.69 -26.12 16.77
N THR A 40 11.23 -24.98 17.16
CA THR A 40 10.49 -23.94 17.85
C THR A 40 9.95 -23.03 16.76
N ALA A 41 8.62 -23.05 16.58
CA ALA A 41 7.98 -22.10 15.68
C ALA A 41 8.32 -20.67 16.14
N PRO A 42 8.68 -19.76 15.21
CA PRO A 42 8.83 -18.37 15.57
C PRO A 42 7.51 -17.88 16.19
N CYS A 43 7.62 -17.08 17.25
CA CYS A 43 6.46 -16.62 17.99
C CYS A 43 6.53 -15.11 18.20
N THR A 44 5.37 -14.46 18.26
CA THR A 44 5.26 -13.02 18.51
C THR A 44 4.87 -12.79 19.97
N SER A 45 5.56 -11.89 20.66
CA SER A 45 5.19 -11.49 22.01
C SER A 45 3.87 -10.71 21.98
N GLN A 46 2.88 -11.19 22.72
CA GLN A 46 1.61 -10.51 22.92
C GLN A 46 1.69 -9.52 24.09
N ALA A 47 0.71 -8.61 24.17
CA ALA A 47 0.65 -7.59 25.22
C ALA A 47 0.53 -8.18 26.65
N ASP A 48 0.06 -9.41 26.76
CA ASP A 48 -0.01 -10.19 28.01
C ASP A 48 1.29 -10.95 28.34
N GLY A 49 2.35 -10.74 27.56
CA GLY A 49 3.65 -11.38 27.73
C GLY A 49 3.74 -12.82 27.19
N ARG A 50 2.67 -13.35 26.59
CA ARG A 50 2.68 -14.71 26.01
C ARG A 50 3.27 -14.69 24.60
N CYS A 51 3.94 -15.78 24.22
CA CYS A 51 4.41 -15.96 22.85
C CYS A 51 3.36 -16.75 22.03
N ALA A 52 2.71 -16.10 21.07
CA ALA A 52 1.82 -16.79 20.11
C ALA A 52 2.63 -17.32 18.93
N ALA A 53 2.46 -18.60 18.60
CA ALA A 53 3.09 -19.17 17.41
C ALA A 53 2.63 -18.43 16.15
N VAL A 54 3.58 -18.10 15.28
CA VAL A 54 3.27 -17.55 13.95
C VAL A 54 2.67 -18.68 13.11
N SER A 55 1.46 -18.45 12.61
CA SER A 55 0.74 -19.38 11.74
C SER A 55 0.09 -18.64 10.58
N GLY A 56 -0.55 -19.35 9.65
CA GLY A 56 -1.34 -18.71 8.59
C GLY A 56 -2.49 -17.84 9.14
N ASP A 57 -3.08 -18.26 10.26
CA ASP A 57 -4.18 -17.56 10.94
C ASP A 57 -3.68 -16.48 11.92
N THR A 58 -2.41 -16.56 12.32
CA THR A 58 -1.71 -15.60 13.19
C THR A 58 -0.37 -15.21 12.55
N PRO A 59 -0.39 -14.53 11.39
CA PRO A 59 0.83 -14.13 10.71
C PRO A 59 1.62 -13.13 11.56
N MET A 60 2.92 -12.99 11.28
CA MET A 60 3.71 -11.95 11.92
C MET A 60 3.07 -10.57 11.66
N PRO A 61 2.94 -9.71 12.69
CA PRO A 61 2.56 -8.33 12.50
C PRO A 61 3.56 -7.68 11.55
N VAL A 62 3.13 -7.38 10.33
CA VAL A 62 3.90 -6.55 9.41
C VAL A 62 3.62 -5.11 9.77
N ALA A 63 4.66 -4.37 10.19
CA ALA A 63 4.55 -2.93 10.37
C ALA A 63 4.00 -2.32 9.07
N THR A 64 2.95 -1.50 9.18
CA THR A 64 2.43 -0.79 8.02
C THR A 64 3.54 0.04 7.39
N ARG A 65 3.61 0.06 6.05
CA ARG A 65 4.70 0.71 5.30
C ARG A 65 4.87 2.16 5.77
N ALA A 66 6.04 2.47 6.32
CA ALA A 66 6.38 3.85 6.68
C ALA A 66 6.43 4.70 5.40
N GLU A 67 5.79 5.86 5.45
CA GLU A 67 5.80 6.81 4.35
C GLU A 67 6.05 8.21 4.89
N ARG A 68 6.96 8.92 4.21
CA ARG A 68 7.23 10.33 4.47
C ARG A 68 7.26 11.07 3.14
N LEU A 69 6.42 12.09 3.03
CA LEU A 69 6.26 12.91 1.83
C LEU A 69 6.82 14.30 2.14
N VAL A 70 7.86 14.71 1.43
CA VAL A 70 8.39 16.07 1.52
C VAL A 70 7.58 16.94 0.57
N LEU A 71 6.92 17.96 1.11
CA LEU A 71 6.01 18.83 0.36
C LEU A 71 6.57 20.22 0.11
N ALA A 72 7.49 20.68 0.96
CA ALA A 72 8.27 21.88 0.73
C ALA A 72 9.62 21.80 1.43
N GLY A 73 10.64 22.42 0.84
CA GLY A 73 11.97 22.56 1.45
C GLY A 73 12.61 23.89 1.05
N ASN A 74 13.24 24.58 2.00
CA ASN A 74 13.87 25.89 1.79
C ASN A 74 12.96 26.90 1.06
N ASN A 75 11.68 26.95 1.43
CA ASN A 75 10.67 27.83 0.84
C ASN A 75 10.30 27.52 -0.62
N VAL A 76 10.63 26.32 -1.12
CA VAL A 76 10.25 25.83 -2.44
C VAL A 76 9.26 24.69 -2.26
N ALA A 77 8.09 24.80 -2.90
CA ALA A 77 7.12 23.72 -2.93
C ALA A 77 7.63 22.57 -3.81
N ALA A 78 7.42 21.34 -3.36
CA ALA A 78 7.69 20.14 -4.14
C ALA A 78 6.60 19.92 -5.20
N ALA A 79 6.89 19.07 -6.18
CA ALA A 79 5.86 18.58 -7.09
C ALA A 79 4.77 17.79 -6.32
N PRO A 80 3.53 17.72 -6.83
CA PRO A 80 2.48 16.92 -6.21
C PRO A 80 2.89 15.45 -6.06
N VAL A 81 2.50 14.85 -4.93
CA VAL A 81 2.86 13.48 -4.55
C VAL A 81 1.63 12.67 -4.19
N THR A 82 1.67 11.37 -4.49
CA THR A 82 0.59 10.44 -4.17
C THR A 82 0.83 9.78 -2.82
N ALA A 83 -0.17 9.86 -1.93
CA ALA A 83 -0.15 9.23 -0.62
C ALA A 83 -0.67 7.79 -0.67
N LEU A 84 -0.11 6.91 0.17
CA LEU A 84 -0.63 5.55 0.37
C LEU A 84 -1.99 5.52 1.08
N GLY A 85 -2.36 6.60 1.76
CA GLY A 85 -3.63 6.75 2.48
C GLY A 85 -3.55 6.30 3.94
N GLY A 86 -4.51 6.77 4.72
CA GLY A 86 -4.56 6.62 6.18
C GLY A 86 -4.32 7.94 6.92
N LEU A 87 -3.89 7.83 8.17
CA LEU A 87 -3.56 8.98 9.03
C LEU A 87 -2.12 9.45 8.77
N TYR A 88 -1.95 10.75 8.58
CA TYR A 88 -0.68 11.44 8.46
C TYR A 88 -0.58 12.56 9.49
N ILE A 89 0.66 12.93 9.80
CA ILE A 89 1.00 14.10 10.59
C ILE A 89 1.72 15.08 9.66
N LEU A 90 1.12 16.24 9.44
CA LEU A 90 1.77 17.38 8.80
C LEU A 90 2.68 18.05 9.84
N ASN A 91 3.97 18.14 9.52
CA ASN A 91 4.92 18.96 10.27
C ASN A 91 5.44 20.05 9.36
N GLN A 92 5.39 21.29 9.83
CA GLN A 92 5.94 22.42 9.10
C GLN A 92 6.61 23.44 10.02
N SER A 93 7.65 24.07 9.48
CA SER A 93 8.37 25.16 10.11
C SER A 93 8.88 26.14 9.06
N CYS A 94 8.77 27.43 9.34
CA CYS A 94 9.21 28.53 8.48
C CYS A 94 9.95 29.57 9.31
N GLY A 95 10.95 30.21 8.71
CA GLY A 95 11.65 31.34 9.33
C GLY A 95 10.77 32.60 9.43
N GLY A 96 9.90 32.80 8.44
CA GLY A 96 8.86 33.83 8.43
C GLY A 96 7.55 33.28 7.86
N TYR A 97 6.45 33.58 8.52
CA TYR A 97 5.12 33.09 8.12
C TYR A 97 4.34 34.12 7.32
N GLY A 98 3.88 33.68 6.14
CA GLY A 98 2.66 34.15 5.50
C GLY A 98 1.61 33.06 5.63
N SER A 99 1.41 32.29 4.56
CA SER A 99 0.57 31.09 4.57
C SER A 99 1.21 29.90 3.86
N LEU A 100 1.00 28.73 4.46
CA LEU A 100 1.32 27.41 3.92
C LEU A 100 0.00 26.64 3.83
N THR A 101 -0.40 26.25 2.63
CA THR A 101 -1.67 25.56 2.40
C THR A 101 -1.42 24.17 1.84
N LEU A 102 -1.75 23.14 2.62
CA LEU A 102 -1.85 21.77 2.14
C LEU A 102 -3.06 21.66 1.23
N ARG A 103 -2.88 21.11 0.04
CA ARG A 103 -3.95 20.90 -0.94
C ARG A 103 -4.00 19.46 -1.38
N TYR A 104 -5.15 19.07 -1.91
CA TYR A 104 -5.35 17.77 -2.55
C TYR A 104 -5.95 17.93 -3.93
N LEU A 105 -5.65 16.99 -4.82
CA LEU A 105 -6.20 16.96 -6.18
C LEU A 105 -7.68 16.55 -6.12
N ALA A 106 -8.53 17.38 -6.69
CA ALA A 106 -9.95 17.12 -6.81
C ALA A 106 -10.22 15.94 -7.78
N ALA A 107 -11.47 15.49 -7.78
CA ALA A 107 -11.91 14.39 -8.63
C ALA A 107 -11.81 14.67 -10.15
N ASP A 108 -11.65 15.94 -10.54
CA ASP A 108 -11.43 16.34 -11.93
C ASP A 108 -10.00 16.04 -12.42
N GLY A 109 -9.07 15.67 -11.54
CA GLY A 109 -7.69 15.35 -11.87
C GLY A 109 -6.83 16.55 -12.22
N VAL A 110 -7.33 17.78 -12.03
CA VAL A 110 -6.63 19.02 -12.44
C VAL A 110 -6.59 20.04 -11.31
N THR A 111 -7.69 20.21 -10.57
CA THR A 111 -7.82 21.28 -9.58
C THR A 111 -7.26 20.86 -8.24
N MET A 112 -6.33 21.65 -7.68
CA MET A 112 -5.85 21.49 -6.31
C MET A 112 -6.72 22.30 -5.34
N LEU A 113 -7.45 21.61 -4.47
CA LEU A 113 -8.32 22.21 -3.46
C LEU A 113 -7.62 22.31 -2.10
N PRO A 114 -7.83 23.41 -1.35
CA PRO A 114 -7.25 23.56 -0.02
C PRO A 114 -7.83 22.55 0.96
N LEU A 115 -6.96 21.91 1.74
CA LEU A 115 -7.32 21.01 2.83
C LEU A 115 -7.05 21.64 4.19
N LEU A 116 -5.89 22.27 4.35
CA LEU A 116 -5.48 22.92 5.59
C LEU A 116 -4.57 24.11 5.27
N THR A 117 -4.82 25.25 5.91
CA THR A 117 -3.92 26.40 5.85
C THR A 117 -3.29 26.66 7.22
N ARG A 118 -1.99 26.94 7.23
CA ARG A 118 -1.18 27.28 8.39
C ARG A 118 -0.54 28.65 8.17
N THR A 119 -0.67 29.51 9.18
CA THR A 119 -0.06 30.84 9.21
C THR A 119 0.92 31.00 10.38
N ALA A 120 1.24 29.89 11.05
CA ALA A 120 2.18 29.82 12.15
C ALA A 120 2.79 28.42 12.25
N SER A 121 3.90 28.30 12.96
CA SER A 121 4.62 27.04 13.14
C SER A 121 3.81 25.99 13.86
N ASP A 122 4.06 24.73 13.53
CA ASP A 122 3.63 23.65 14.39
C ASP A 122 4.53 23.60 15.63
N THR A 123 3.90 23.58 16.80
CA THR A 123 4.56 23.62 18.12
C THR A 123 4.26 22.38 18.97
N GLY A 124 3.42 21.47 18.48
CA GLY A 124 2.88 20.33 19.26
C GLY A 124 3.00 18.96 18.60
N GLY A 125 4.01 18.74 17.74
CA GLY A 125 4.21 17.45 17.06
C GLY A 125 3.48 17.31 15.72
N GLY A 126 2.88 18.39 15.22
CA GLY A 126 2.26 18.48 13.91
C GLY A 126 0.73 18.49 13.93
N THR A 127 0.13 18.51 12.75
CA THR A 127 -1.33 18.47 12.55
C THR A 127 -1.74 17.16 11.91
N ASN A 128 -2.71 16.46 12.52
CA ASN A 128 -3.25 15.20 12.00
C ASN A 128 -4.12 15.43 10.75
N ILE A 129 -3.89 14.64 9.70
CA ILE A 129 -4.61 14.69 8.43
C ILE A 129 -4.95 13.27 7.99
N TYR A 130 -6.22 13.02 7.68
CA TYR A 130 -6.62 11.78 7.03
C TYR A 130 -6.62 11.96 5.51
N LEU A 131 -5.96 11.04 4.82
CA LEU A 131 -5.90 11.01 3.36
C LEU A 131 -6.48 9.68 2.85
N GLY A 132 -7.25 9.76 1.76
CA GLY A 132 -7.66 8.57 1.02
C GLY A 132 -6.44 7.89 0.36
N ALA A 133 -6.54 6.58 0.13
CA ALA A 133 -5.52 5.86 -0.63
C ALA A 133 -5.44 6.41 -2.06
N GLY A 134 -4.22 6.74 -2.52
CA GLY A 134 -4.00 7.35 -3.82
C GLY A 134 -4.29 8.85 -3.89
N ALA A 135 -4.58 9.52 -2.76
CA ALA A 135 -4.76 10.95 -2.75
C ALA A 135 -3.48 11.67 -3.19
N VAL A 136 -3.60 12.57 -4.17
CA VAL A 136 -2.48 13.40 -4.63
C VAL A 136 -2.52 14.72 -3.87
N VAL A 137 -1.40 15.08 -3.24
CA VAL A 137 -1.29 16.26 -2.37
C VAL A 137 -0.08 17.11 -2.72
N ASP A 138 -0.17 18.41 -2.45
CA ASP A 138 0.95 19.34 -2.54
C ASP A 138 0.84 20.46 -1.50
N ILE A 139 1.80 21.38 -1.51
CA ILE A 139 1.79 22.59 -0.69
C ILE A 139 1.85 23.82 -1.59
N SER A 140 0.97 24.78 -1.30
CA SER A 140 1.10 26.16 -1.78
C SER A 140 1.71 27.03 -0.69
N LEU A 141 2.78 27.75 -1.01
CA LEU A 141 3.44 28.71 -0.13
C LEU A 141 3.14 30.14 -0.60
N SER A 142 2.84 31.04 0.32
CA SER A 142 2.61 32.46 0.01
C SER A 142 3.14 33.34 1.13
N GLY A 143 4.00 34.30 0.79
CA GLY A 143 4.54 35.26 1.76
C GLY A 143 5.38 34.63 2.87
N THR A 144 5.85 33.39 2.69
CA THR A 144 6.68 32.69 3.66
C THR A 144 8.16 32.81 3.34
N THR A 145 9.02 32.55 4.33
CA THR A 145 10.47 32.42 4.14
C THR A 145 11.02 31.20 4.87
N GLY A 146 11.99 30.52 4.27
CA GLY A 146 12.65 29.35 4.85
C GLY A 146 11.72 28.20 5.24
N CYS A 147 10.57 28.04 4.58
CA CYS A 147 9.62 26.97 4.93
C CYS A 147 10.11 25.57 4.59
N ASN A 148 9.83 24.64 5.50
CA ASN A 148 9.94 23.21 5.30
C ASN A 148 8.62 22.58 5.72
N ALA A 149 8.13 21.61 4.94
CA ALA A 149 6.86 20.94 5.20
C ALA A 149 6.94 19.47 4.77
N GLN A 150 6.43 18.58 5.62
CA GLN A 150 6.36 17.16 5.33
C GLN A 150 5.11 16.51 5.93
N LEU A 151 4.61 15.47 5.28
CA LEU A 151 3.64 14.53 5.85
C LEU A 151 4.36 13.25 6.23
N ALA A 152 4.11 12.75 7.44
CA ALA A 152 4.57 11.44 7.89
C ALA A 152 3.36 10.56 8.20
N ARG A 153 3.29 9.37 7.61
CA ARG A 153 2.21 8.42 7.87
C ARG A 153 2.34 7.83 9.27
N VAL A 154 1.24 7.82 10.02
CA VAL A 154 1.17 7.14 11.31
C VAL A 154 1.02 5.64 11.05
N PRO A 155 1.92 4.78 11.59
CA PRO A 155 1.72 3.34 11.54
C PRO A 155 0.42 2.95 12.26
N ALA A 156 -0.40 2.13 11.59
CA ALA A 156 -1.54 1.48 12.21
C ALA A 156 -1.10 0.17 12.88
#